data_AF-A0AA39N823-F1
#
_entry.id   AF-A0AA39N823-F1
#
_cell.length_a   1.000
_cell.length_b   1.000
_cell.length_c   1.000
_cell.angle_alpha   90.00
_cell.angle_beta   90.00
_cell.angle_gamma   90.00
#
_symmetry.space_group_name_H-M   'P 1'
#
loop_
_entity.id
_entity.type
_entity.pdbx_description
1 polymer ?
#
loop_
_entity_poly.entity_id
_entity_poly.type
_entity_poly.pdbx_seq_one_letter_code
_entity_poly.pdbx_strand_id
1 'polypeptide(L)'
;LVKDLLVPREQIQSLLGLADQGHGTAADPSSIPSRKNILSALRSLITNPNIKHSDPIIIFFTGHGSHYPLSDDDDDPDFFDEDSDDEHCRKFIEVLCPMDRNTLDSSGAFVPDITDREINTLLSQISHTKGH
;
A
#
# COMPACT_ATOMS: atom_id res chain seq x y z
N LEU A 1 -6.02 20.79 -2.91
CA LEU A 1 -5.69 19.83 -1.82
C LEU A 1 -5.71 20.49 -0.45
N VAL A 2 -4.71 21.31 -0.07
CA VAL A 2 -4.61 21.92 1.29
C VAL A 2 -5.86 22.72 1.68
N LYS A 3 -6.39 23.54 0.75
CA LYS A 3 -7.59 24.37 0.99
C LYS A 3 -8.89 23.57 1.07
N ASP A 4 -8.93 22.41 0.40
CA ASP A 4 -10.14 21.60 0.27
C ASP A 4 -10.23 20.56 1.40
N LEU A 5 -9.09 20.03 1.84
CA LEU A 5 -9.00 19.05 2.92
C LEU A 5 -8.82 19.69 4.30
N LEU A 6 -8.48 20.98 4.36
CA LEU A 6 -8.15 21.70 5.61
C LEU A 6 -6.99 21.05 6.40
N VAL A 7 -6.15 20.25 5.74
CA VAL A 7 -4.95 19.63 6.30
C VAL A 7 -3.72 20.49 5.96
N PRO A 8 -2.89 20.90 6.96
CA PRO A 8 -1.66 21.64 6.73
C PRO A 8 -0.73 20.93 5.75
N ARG A 9 0.02 21.68 4.94
CA ARG A 9 0.92 21.11 3.92
C ARG A 9 2.00 20.22 4.55
N GLU A 10 2.42 20.56 5.75
CA GLU A 10 3.44 19.87 6.54
C GLU A 10 2.95 18.49 7.03
N GLN A 11 1.64 18.28 7.03
CA GLN A 11 1.00 17.01 7.39
C GLN A 11 0.60 16.18 6.17
N ILE A 12 0.87 16.67 4.95
CA ILE A 12 0.58 15.96 3.71
C ILE A 12 1.89 15.34 3.19
N GLN A 13 1.93 14.01 3.19
CA GLN A 13 2.97 13.26 2.49
C GLN A 13 2.44 12.85 1.11
N SER A 14 3.23 13.06 0.06
CA SER A 14 2.86 12.67 -1.31
C SER A 14 3.98 11.89 -1.97
N LEU A 15 3.61 10.76 -2.57
CA LEU A 15 4.49 9.95 -3.42
C LEU A 15 3.99 10.09 -4.86
N LEU A 16 4.81 10.66 -5.74
CA LEU A 16 4.40 11.03 -7.10
C LEU A 16 5.33 10.40 -8.12
N GLY A 17 4.74 9.78 -9.14
CA GLY A 17 5.48 9.30 -10.29
C GLY A 17 6.06 10.44 -11.12
N LEU A 18 7.27 10.24 -11.66
CA LEU A 18 7.92 11.19 -12.56
C LEU A 18 7.13 11.33 -13.87
N ALA A 19 6.15 12.24 -13.89
CA ALA A 19 5.51 12.69 -15.12
C ALA A 19 5.80 14.17 -15.45
N ASP A 20 6.43 14.95 -14.56
CA ASP A 20 6.65 16.38 -14.86
C ASP A 20 7.82 17.04 -14.08
N GLN A 21 8.98 16.39 -14.01
CA GLN A 21 10.23 17.09 -13.68
C GLN A 21 10.92 17.45 -15.00
N GLY A 22 10.31 18.39 -15.73
CA GLY A 22 11.03 19.13 -16.76
C GLY A 22 12.26 19.77 -16.12
N HIS A 23 13.43 19.37 -16.60
CA HIS A 23 14.74 19.98 -16.31
C HIS A 23 15.43 19.57 -14.98
N GLY A 24 16.20 18.47 -15.04
CA GLY A 24 17.51 18.36 -14.39
C GLY A 24 17.61 18.18 -12.87
N THR A 25 16.54 18.35 -12.09
CA THR A 25 16.55 18.03 -10.65
C THR A 25 16.20 16.55 -10.46
N ALA A 26 17.19 15.76 -10.03
CA ALA A 26 16.97 14.39 -9.59
C ALA A 26 15.83 14.36 -8.57
N ALA A 27 14.73 13.66 -8.88
CA ALA A 27 13.64 13.49 -7.95
C ALA A 27 14.19 12.90 -6.64
N ASP A 28 13.75 13.44 -5.50
CA ASP A 28 14.09 12.86 -4.20
C ASP A 28 13.64 11.40 -4.23
N PRO A 29 14.55 10.42 -4.08
CA PRO A 29 14.20 9.00 -4.14
C PRO A 29 13.15 8.62 -3.08
N SER A 30 12.99 9.40 -2.01
CA SER A 30 11.95 9.20 -0.99
C SER A 30 10.53 9.55 -1.47
N SER A 31 10.42 10.35 -2.53
CA SER A 31 9.13 10.81 -3.10
C SER A 31 8.59 9.90 -4.21
N ILE A 32 9.38 8.92 -4.66
CA ILE A 32 8.98 7.96 -5.68
C ILE A 32 7.99 6.96 -5.04
N PRO A 33 6.86 6.61 -5.70
CA PRO A 33 5.93 5.59 -5.22
C PRO A 33 6.50 4.17 -5.45
N SER A 34 7.68 3.91 -4.89
CA SER A 34 8.29 2.59 -4.81
C SER A 34 7.59 1.76 -3.75
N ARG A 35 7.72 0.43 -3.83
CA ARG A 35 7.17 -0.50 -2.84
C ARG A 35 7.60 -0.12 -1.43
N LYS A 36 8.90 0.15 -1.27
CA LYS A 36 9.50 0.54 0.01
C LYS A 36 8.91 1.84 0.54
N ASN A 37 8.79 2.87 -0.30
CA ASN A 37 8.32 4.19 0.14
C ASN A 37 6.83 4.17 0.48
N ILE A 38 6.00 3.44 -0.28
CA ILE A 38 4.57 3.27 0.02
C ILE A 38 4.39 2.62 1.39
N LEU A 39 5.04 1.49 1.64
CA LEU A 39 4.95 0.80 2.94
C LEU A 39 5.55 1.63 4.07
N SER A 40 6.64 2.35 3.81
CA SER A 40 7.24 3.24 4.81
C SER A 40 6.31 4.40 5.16
N ALA A 41 5.61 4.99 4.18
CA ALA A 41 4.65 6.06 4.42
C ALA A 41 3.49 5.56 5.29
N LEU A 42 2.90 4.42 4.96
CA LEU A 42 1.83 3.81 5.77
C LEU A 42 2.30 3.48 7.20
N ARG A 43 3.49 2.88 7.34
CA ARG A 43 4.07 2.59 8.67
C ARG A 43 4.34 3.86 9.47
N SER A 44 4.73 4.95 8.81
CA SER A 44 4.97 6.23 9.48
C SER A 44 3.70 6.78 10.14
N LEU A 45 2.52 6.51 9.58
CA LEU A 45 1.24 6.92 10.18
C LEU A 45 1.04 6.29 11.56
N ILE A 46 1.50 5.05 11.75
CA ILE A 46 1.42 4.32 13.03
C ILE A 46 2.32 4.99 14.08
N THR A 47 3.57 5.30 13.70
CA THR A 47 4.61 5.74 14.65
C THR A 47 4.72 7.25 14.82
N ASN A 48 4.11 8.05 13.94
CA ASN A 48 4.22 9.50 13.99
C ASN A 48 3.54 10.05 15.27
N PRO A 49 4.30 10.68 16.19
CA PRO A 49 3.76 11.17 17.45
C PRO A 49 2.89 12.43 17.28
N ASN A 50 2.94 13.09 16.12
CA ASN A 50 2.13 14.27 15.82
C ASN A 50 0.69 13.88 15.44
N ILE A 51 0.46 12.64 15.03
CA ILE A 51 -0.88 12.08 14.79
C ILE A 51 -1.38 11.53 16.13
N LYS A 52 -2.40 12.16 16.70
CA LYS A 52 -3.03 11.75 17.96
C LYS A 52 -4.13 10.74 17.70
N HIS A 53 -4.56 10.10 18.77
CA HIS A 53 -5.74 9.24 18.71
C HIS A 53 -6.95 10.07 18.31
N SER A 54 -7.78 9.55 17.41
CA SER A 54 -8.96 10.19 16.81
C SER A 54 -8.68 11.34 15.83
N ASP A 55 -7.42 11.57 15.45
CA ASP A 55 -7.12 12.48 14.35
C ASP A 55 -7.55 11.85 13.01
N PRO A 56 -8.23 12.61 12.12
CA PRO A 56 -8.64 12.08 10.82
C PRO A 56 -7.42 11.85 9.93
N ILE A 57 -7.32 10.64 9.37
CA ILE A 57 -6.27 10.26 8.42
C ILE A 57 -6.91 10.04 7.04
N ILE A 58 -6.38 10.71 6.03
CA ILE A 58 -6.81 10.55 4.64
C ILE A 58 -5.72 9.82 3.88
N ILE A 59 -6.05 8.67 3.31
CA ILE A 59 -5.18 7.93 2.40
C ILE A 59 -5.82 7.96 1.02
N PHE A 60 -5.10 8.47 0.04
CA PHE A 60 -5.55 8.54 -1.35
C PHE A 60 -4.55 7.82 -2.24
N PHE A 61 -5.06 6.92 -3.07
CA PHE A 61 -4.27 6.19 -4.06
C PHE A 61 -4.88 6.36 -5.45
N THR A 62 -4.02 6.61 -6.43
CA THR A 62 -4.35 6.58 -7.85
C THR A 62 -3.21 5.89 -8.59
N GLY A 63 -3.51 4.80 -9.29
CA GLY A 63 -2.50 3.98 -9.93
C GLY A 63 -3.05 2.64 -10.36
N HIS A 64 -2.15 1.75 -10.75
CA HIS A 64 -2.51 0.41 -11.19
C HIS A 64 -2.70 -0.53 -10.00
N GLY A 65 -3.76 -1.33 -10.08
CA GLY A 65 -3.89 -2.57 -9.33
C GLY A 65 -3.86 -3.78 -10.29
N SER A 66 -3.61 -4.96 -9.74
CA SER A 66 -3.68 -6.24 -10.44
C SER A 66 -4.34 -7.28 -9.52
N HIS A 67 -4.60 -8.47 -10.02
CA HIS A 67 -5.01 -9.61 -9.21
C HIS A 67 -4.28 -10.86 -9.67
N TYR A 68 -3.94 -11.73 -8.73
CA TYR A 68 -3.29 -13.02 -8.98
C TYR A 68 -4.11 -14.15 -8.37
N PRO A 69 -4.19 -15.32 -9.00
CA PRO A 69 -4.83 -16.47 -8.36
C PRO A 69 -4.04 -16.87 -7.10
N LEU A 70 -4.74 -17.20 -6.01
CA LEU A 70 -4.11 -17.95 -4.92
C LEU A 70 -3.67 -19.30 -5.48
N SER A 71 -2.42 -19.65 -5.26
CA SER A 71 -1.92 -20.98 -5.59
C SER A 71 -2.63 -22.02 -4.74
N ASP A 72 -2.98 -23.15 -5.35
CA ASP A 72 -3.59 -24.33 -4.70
C ASP A 72 -2.67 -24.95 -3.60
N ASP A 73 -1.45 -24.44 -3.37
CA ASP A 73 -0.55 -24.89 -2.31
C ASP A 73 -0.77 -24.16 -0.96
N ASP A 74 -1.61 -23.11 -0.91
CA ASP A 74 -2.01 -22.38 0.30
C ASP A 74 -3.30 -22.96 0.93
N ASP A 75 -3.51 -24.27 0.76
CA ASP A 75 -4.62 -25.04 1.32
C ASP A 75 -4.47 -25.16 2.85
N ASP A 76 -4.84 -24.09 3.55
CA ASP A 76 -5.27 -24.20 4.93
C ASP A 76 -6.60 -24.96 4.93
N PRO A 77 -6.66 -26.21 5.44
CA PRO A 77 -7.86 -27.03 5.38
C PRO A 77 -9.03 -26.41 6.18
N ASP A 78 -8.74 -25.47 7.08
CA ASP A 78 -9.75 -24.75 7.86
C ASP A 78 -10.40 -23.58 7.06
N PHE A 79 -9.96 -23.33 5.82
CA PHE A 79 -10.52 -22.31 4.93
C PHE A 79 -11.56 -22.85 3.94
N PHE A 80 -11.73 -24.17 3.87
CA PHE A 80 -12.79 -24.78 3.08
C PHE A 80 -14.06 -24.79 3.93
N ASP A 81 -14.95 -23.82 3.69
CA ASP A 81 -16.36 -24.02 4.02
C ASP A 81 -16.83 -25.23 3.18
N GLU A 82 -16.88 -26.39 3.84
CA GLU A 82 -17.23 -27.72 3.28
C GLU A 82 -18.66 -27.77 2.68
N ASP A 83 -19.41 -26.65 2.78
CA ASP A 83 -20.80 -26.49 2.33
C ASP A 83 -20.97 -25.60 1.08
N SER A 84 -19.90 -25.14 0.42
CA SER A 84 -20.03 -24.43 -0.86
C SER A 84 -19.77 -25.36 -2.05
N ASP A 85 -20.84 -25.81 -2.70
CA ASP A 85 -20.87 -26.51 -4.00
C ASP A 85 -20.32 -25.63 -5.17
N ASP A 86 -19.42 -24.68 -4.91
CA ASP A 86 -18.79 -23.84 -5.91
C ASP A 86 -17.39 -24.39 -6.21
N GLU A 87 -17.34 -25.33 -7.16
CA GLU A 87 -16.14 -25.87 -7.84
C GLU A 87 -15.27 -24.78 -8.53
N HIS A 88 -15.53 -23.49 -8.28
CA HIS A 88 -15.01 -22.32 -8.97
C HIS A 88 -14.62 -21.12 -8.08
N CYS A 89 -14.57 -21.23 -6.76
CA CYS A 89 -14.01 -20.18 -5.90
C CYS A 89 -12.47 -20.18 -5.92
N ARG A 90 -11.86 -20.01 -7.10
CA ARG A 90 -10.44 -19.62 -7.20
C ARG A 90 -10.29 -18.27 -6.52
N LYS A 91 -9.83 -18.28 -5.28
CA LYS A 91 -9.64 -17.07 -4.51
C LYS A 91 -8.50 -16.28 -5.18
N PHE A 92 -8.71 -14.98 -5.41
CA PHE A 92 -7.66 -14.10 -5.95
C PHE A 92 -7.08 -13.25 -4.82
N ILE A 93 -5.83 -12.85 -4.97
CA ILE A 93 -5.20 -11.78 -4.17
C ILE A 93 -5.20 -10.53 -5.03
N GLU A 94 -5.81 -9.47 -4.53
CA GLU A 94 -5.72 -8.15 -5.13
C GLU A 94 -4.41 -7.48 -4.71
N VAL A 95 -3.79 -6.75 -5.63
CA VAL A 95 -2.52 -6.08 -5.37
C VAL A 95 -2.52 -4.64 -5.89
N LEU A 96 -1.80 -3.77 -5.21
CA LEU A 96 -1.36 -2.49 -5.75
C LEU A 96 -0.01 -2.68 -6.44
N CYS A 97 0.17 -2.07 -7.60
CA CYS A 97 1.39 -2.15 -8.41
C CYS A 97 2.31 -0.95 -8.15
N PRO A 98 3.42 -1.10 -7.39
CA PRO A 98 4.38 -0.02 -7.18
C PRO A 98 5.13 0.35 -8.46
N MET A 99 5.73 1.53 -8.48
CA MET A 99 6.46 2.01 -9.66
C MET A 99 7.72 1.19 -9.97
N ASP A 100 8.35 0.62 -8.95
CA ASP A 100 9.55 -0.21 -9.04
C ASP A 100 9.22 -1.71 -9.19
N ARG A 101 7.96 -2.07 -9.47
CA ARG A 101 7.59 -3.47 -9.77
C ARG A 101 8.45 -4.05 -10.88
N ASN A 102 8.78 -5.34 -10.76
CA ASN A 102 9.65 -6.07 -11.70
C ASN A 102 11.07 -5.49 -11.85
N THR A 103 11.50 -4.59 -10.97
CA THR A 103 12.92 -4.22 -10.84
C THR A 103 13.60 -5.09 -9.81
N LEU A 104 14.94 -5.17 -9.84
CA LEU A 104 15.71 -5.90 -8.84
C LEU A 104 15.98 -5.01 -7.62
N ASP A 105 15.72 -5.55 -6.44
CA ASP A 105 16.09 -4.92 -5.17
C ASP A 105 17.59 -5.11 -4.86
N SER A 106 18.03 -4.61 -3.70
CA SER A 106 19.42 -4.73 -3.26
C SER A 106 19.90 -6.18 -3.02
N SER A 107 18.97 -7.13 -2.90
CA SER A 107 19.26 -8.56 -2.76
C SER A 107 19.30 -9.29 -4.11
N GLY A 108 18.95 -8.61 -5.21
CA GLY A 108 18.83 -9.21 -6.53
C GLY A 108 17.51 -9.96 -6.73
N ALA A 109 16.52 -9.77 -5.86
CA ALA A 109 15.18 -10.31 -6.01
C ALA A 109 14.27 -9.29 -6.73
N PHE A 110 13.26 -9.77 -7.45
CA PHE A 110 12.26 -8.88 -8.04
C PHE A 110 11.41 -8.23 -6.94
N VAL A 111 11.21 -6.93 -7.03
CA VAL A 111 10.29 -6.19 -6.16
C VAL A 111 8.85 -6.68 -6.44
N PRO A 112 8.17 -7.29 -5.45
CA PRO A 112 6.82 -7.77 -5.64
C PRO A 112 5.80 -6.62 -5.54
N ASP A 113 4.60 -6.84 -6.07
CA ASP A 113 3.47 -5.96 -5.83
C ASP A 113 3.09 -5.95 -4.32
N ILE A 114 2.22 -5.02 -3.90
CA ILE A 114 1.75 -4.92 -2.50
C ILE A 114 0.37 -5.55 -2.41
N THR A 115 0.23 -6.60 -1.60
CA THR A 115 -1.06 -7.31 -1.48
C THR A 115 -2.08 -6.53 -0.64
N ASP A 116 -3.36 -6.76 -0.92
CA ASP A 116 -4.48 -6.34 -0.09
C ASP A 116 -4.31 -6.75 1.39
N ARG A 117 -3.79 -7.96 1.66
CA ARG A 117 -3.47 -8.45 3.01
C ARG A 117 -2.43 -7.58 3.72
N GLU A 118 -1.37 -7.19 3.02
CA GLU A 118 -0.35 -6.27 3.57
C GLU A 118 -0.93 -4.89 3.88
N ILE A 119 -1.73 -4.34 2.97
CA ILE A 119 -2.41 -3.06 3.18
C ILE A 119 -3.37 -3.17 4.37
N ASN A 120 -4.22 -4.19 4.42
CA ASN A 120 -5.17 -4.42 5.50
C ASN A 120 -4.48 -4.58 6.86
N THR A 121 -3.33 -5.27 6.91
CA THR A 121 -2.53 -5.38 8.14
C THR A 121 -2.08 -4.01 8.63
N LEU A 122 -1.56 -3.17 7.74
CA LEU A 122 -1.12 -1.82 8.11
C LEU A 122 -2.28 -0.92 8.50
N LEU A 123 -3.40 -0.94 7.76
CA LEU A 123 -4.60 -0.16 8.10
C LEU A 123 -5.18 -0.58 9.45
N SER A 124 -5.19 -1.89 9.74
CA SER A 124 -5.64 -2.42 11.04
C SER A 124 -4.74 -1.93 12.18
N GLN A 125 -3.43 -1.90 11.98
CA GLN A 125 -2.48 -1.36 12.97
C GLN A 125 -2.65 0.16 13.15
N ILE A 126 -2.87 0.91 12.05
CA ILE A 126 -3.17 2.35 12.12
C ILE A 126 -4.44 2.57 12.93
N SER A 127 -5.52 1.85 12.62
CA SER A 127 -6.80 1.97 13.34
C SER A 127 -6.65 1.63 14.83
N HIS A 128 -5.93 0.55 15.15
CA HIS A 128 -5.67 0.17 16.54
C HIS A 128 -4.87 1.24 17.31
N THR A 129 -3.89 1.88 16.66
CA THR A 129 -2.97 2.81 17.32
C THR A 129 -3.50 4.25 17.35
N LYS A 130 -4.22 4.66 16.31
CA LYS A 130 -4.67 6.05 16.08
C LYS A 130 -6.18 6.21 16.24
N GLY A 131 -6.92 5.14 16.49
CA GLY A 131 -8.38 5.15 16.53
C GLY A 131 -9.00 4.81 15.18
N HIS A 132 -10.27 4.43 15.23
CA HIS A 132 -11.11 4.13 14.07
C HIS A 132 -11.77 5.40 13.52
#